data_AF-A0A3M6X9I7-F1
#
_entry.id   AF-A0A3M6X9I7-F1
#
_cell.length_a   1.000
_cell.length_b   1.000
_cell.length_c   1.000
_cell.angle_alpha   90.00
_cell.angle_beta   90.00
_cell.angle_gamma   90.00
#
_symmetry.space_group_name_H-M   'P 1'
#
loop_
_entity.id
_entity.type
_entity.pdbx_description
1 polymer ?
#
loop_
_entity_poly.entity_id
_entity_poly.type
_entity_poly.pdbx_seq_one_letter_code
_entity_poly.pdbx_strand_id
1 'polypeptide(L)'
;AEDFYYQVYAQIRGGVPPPQSQRGGGSNFAQTYLFQTGGNNRYGHGRNRNHPRGGDNHVQRMEQQVARAVEAAKARPKNKQLTLEGSLGKIAFSNSKTPRPLLNLKRAGDSQIPLHQQRPAKAAAFDRKKALRDVEKVYAALMKVEDHERKLPPPPNEESPPEVIEGHMRWRAEMGRLNGELWSALKVMEAVEGSGAPHPFIRILSHSKGKKAIPRVFRHLDDQQRLTMLTLIAIHLDQLDVIRNAYPPHDLSPLPKRVRDETALWIQAVEQPLFSYVNDAPLNIITGLLGLVLDRTHLQANIRTKAGVSFLTMLLSRAELLKQNPSSNGPSASGPKAAASPEDLNQFTQIYDSLFDTLEPILPYLFPTPLILPPSNPTMPGDSTPTAAAEDVHIWAFLATMGIGASPDQQQRLVLGVKDRVMETVELSKSGAVSEEEGRRRRGEVNLFLKGIGLDVELLG
;
A
#
# COMPACT_ATOMS: atom_id res chain seq x y z
N ALA A 1 17.74 10.11 -33.32
CA ALA A 1 17.70 9.24 -32.12
C ALA A 1 17.48 10.16 -30.93
N GLU A 2 16.22 10.32 -30.55
CA GLU A 2 15.81 11.29 -29.52
C GLU A 2 15.78 10.60 -28.15
N ASP A 3 16.36 11.27 -27.16
CA ASP A 3 16.68 10.70 -25.86
C ASP A 3 15.44 10.69 -24.94
N PHE A 4 14.86 9.51 -24.74
CA PHE A 4 13.68 9.23 -23.92
C PHE A 4 13.80 9.80 -22.50
N TYR A 5 15.01 9.83 -21.94
CA TYR A 5 15.26 10.33 -20.59
C TYR A 5 15.12 11.86 -20.48
N TYR A 6 15.32 12.62 -21.56
CA TYR A 6 15.20 14.08 -21.54
C TYR A 6 13.74 14.56 -21.53
N GLN A 7 12.86 13.87 -22.27
CA GLN A 7 11.42 14.20 -22.30
C GLN A 7 10.73 13.87 -20.97
N VAL A 8 11.11 12.74 -20.35
CA VAL A 8 10.61 12.35 -19.03
C VAL A 8 11.10 13.33 -17.95
N TYR A 9 12.35 13.80 -18.04
CA TYR A 9 12.91 14.73 -17.07
C TYR A 9 12.29 16.15 -17.16
N ALA A 10 11.93 16.62 -18.36
CA ALA A 10 11.31 17.93 -18.56
C ALA A 10 9.85 18.01 -18.08
N GLN A 11 9.09 16.91 -18.17
CA GLN A 11 7.70 16.84 -17.69
C GLN A 11 7.60 16.76 -16.17
N ILE A 12 8.61 16.22 -15.47
CA ILE A 12 8.58 16.01 -14.02
C ILE A 12 8.79 17.31 -13.22
N ARG A 13 9.34 18.38 -13.82
CA ARG A 13 9.71 19.62 -13.08
C ARG A 13 8.88 20.87 -13.35
N GLY A 14 7.83 20.80 -14.16
CA GLY A 14 6.87 21.91 -14.29
C GLY A 14 7.49 23.24 -14.74
N GLY A 15 7.78 23.38 -16.05
CA GLY A 15 8.23 24.62 -16.67
C GLY A 15 7.15 25.26 -17.56
N VAL A 16 6.53 26.33 -17.03
CA VAL A 16 5.98 27.56 -17.67
C VAL A 16 5.22 27.47 -19.02
N PRO A 17 3.92 27.82 -19.06
CA PRO A 17 3.21 28.20 -20.28
C PRO A 17 3.44 29.67 -20.68
N PRO A 18 3.47 30.03 -21.98
CA PRO A 18 3.48 31.42 -22.45
C PRO A 18 2.10 32.10 -22.29
N PRO A 19 2.02 33.45 -22.33
CA PRO A 19 0.83 34.18 -21.95
C PRO A 19 -0.13 34.35 -23.13
N GLN A 20 -1.43 34.11 -22.92
CA GLN A 20 -2.44 34.71 -23.79
C GLN A 20 -3.67 35.18 -23.02
N SER A 21 -4.02 36.42 -23.36
CA SER A 21 -4.96 37.35 -22.78
C SER A 21 -6.41 37.18 -23.24
N GLN A 22 -7.33 37.66 -22.39
CA GLN A 22 -8.65 38.27 -22.69
C GLN A 22 -9.79 37.43 -23.27
N ARG A 23 -10.85 37.27 -22.44
CA ARG A 23 -12.29 37.61 -22.65
C ARG A 23 -13.05 37.16 -21.38
N GLY A 24 -13.58 38.03 -20.51
CA GLY A 24 -14.88 38.74 -20.62
C GLY A 24 -16.04 37.72 -20.78
N GLY A 25 -17.05 37.55 -19.93
CA GLY A 25 -17.73 38.33 -18.88
C GLY A 25 -19.26 38.15 -19.06
N GLY A 26 -20.04 37.98 -17.96
CA GLY A 26 -21.53 38.05 -17.94
C GLY A 26 -22.26 36.77 -17.51
N SER A 27 -22.86 36.74 -16.30
CA SER A 27 -24.29 37.03 -16.00
C SER A 27 -25.20 35.79 -16.17
N ASN A 28 -25.64 35.06 -15.14
CA ASN A 28 -26.45 35.45 -13.96
C ASN A 28 -27.70 36.27 -14.29
N PHE A 29 -28.48 35.88 -15.30
CA PHE A 29 -29.86 36.35 -15.43
C PHE A 29 -30.66 35.49 -16.42
N ALA A 30 -30.78 34.20 -16.15
CA ALA A 30 -31.78 33.37 -16.81
C ALA A 30 -32.24 32.29 -15.82
N GLN A 31 -33.20 32.59 -14.97
CA GLN A 31 -34.60 32.46 -15.34
C GLN A 31 -35.09 31.00 -15.27
N THR A 32 -35.99 30.80 -14.30
CA THR A 32 -37.37 30.43 -14.69
C THR A 32 -37.70 28.94 -14.78
N TYR A 33 -37.10 28.08 -13.96
CA TYR A 33 -37.59 26.69 -13.85
C TYR A 33 -37.66 26.09 -12.43
N LEU A 34 -37.90 26.91 -11.41
CA LEU A 34 -38.10 26.38 -10.04
C LEU A 34 -39.22 27.07 -9.25
N PHE A 35 -40.33 27.41 -9.91
CA PHE A 35 -41.57 27.84 -9.26
C PHE A 35 -42.79 27.22 -9.95
N GLN A 36 -42.87 25.89 -9.95
CA GLN A 36 -44.11 25.21 -10.32
C GLN A 36 -44.12 23.79 -9.75
N THR A 37 -44.74 23.62 -8.58
CA THR A 37 -45.30 22.39 -7.96
C THR A 37 -45.35 22.63 -6.44
N GLY A 38 -46.48 23.10 -5.88
CA GLY A 38 -47.57 22.27 -5.33
C GLY A 38 -47.31 22.03 -3.82
N GLY A 39 -48.18 22.23 -2.83
CA GLY A 39 -49.61 22.53 -2.73
C GLY A 39 -50.10 22.04 -1.35
N ASN A 40 -50.96 22.83 -0.69
CA ASN A 40 -51.97 22.50 0.34
C ASN A 40 -51.75 22.59 1.87
N ASN A 41 -52.54 23.53 2.43
CA ASN A 41 -53.46 23.49 3.59
C ASN A 41 -52.94 23.51 5.04
N ARG A 42 -53.32 24.54 5.83
CA ARG A 42 -54.58 24.58 6.62
C ARG A 42 -54.77 25.91 7.43
N TYR A 43 -55.87 26.63 7.14
CA TYR A 43 -56.80 27.40 8.01
C TYR A 43 -56.30 28.37 9.11
N GLY A 44 -56.90 29.58 9.15
CA GLY A 44 -57.16 30.29 10.41
C GLY A 44 -57.20 31.83 10.33
N HIS A 45 -58.41 32.40 10.24
CA HIS A 45 -58.73 33.84 10.33
C HIS A 45 -58.30 34.50 11.66
N GLY A 46 -57.90 35.78 11.62
CA GLY A 46 -57.88 36.65 12.81
C GLY A 46 -57.31 38.05 12.54
N ARG A 47 -58.17 39.06 12.46
CA ARG A 47 -57.86 40.48 12.21
C ARG A 47 -58.06 41.29 13.50
N ASN A 48 -57.32 42.40 13.63
CA ASN A 48 -57.50 43.55 14.54
C ASN A 48 -56.88 43.42 15.95
N ARG A 49 -56.39 44.47 16.62
CA ARG A 49 -55.97 45.85 16.31
C ARG A 49 -55.31 46.40 17.61
N ASN A 50 -54.33 47.27 17.46
CA ASN A 50 -54.02 48.46 18.27
C ASN A 50 -53.71 48.42 19.80
N HIS A 51 -52.45 48.80 20.09
CA HIS A 51 -52.00 49.91 20.97
C HIS A 51 -51.81 49.70 22.51
N PRO A 52 -50.92 50.52 23.14
CA PRO A 52 -49.95 50.08 24.15
C PRO A 52 -50.08 50.79 25.53
N ARG A 53 -49.08 50.53 26.40
CA ARG A 53 -48.72 51.16 27.70
C ARG A 53 -49.39 50.60 28.97
N GLY A 54 -48.55 50.37 30.00
CA GLY A 54 -49.03 50.03 31.34
C GLY A 54 -47.99 49.48 32.36
N GLY A 55 -46.76 49.99 32.35
CA GLY A 55 -46.01 50.51 33.51
C GLY A 55 -45.76 49.74 34.82
N ASP A 56 -46.69 48.99 35.43
CA ASP A 56 -46.62 48.75 36.89
C ASP A 56 -46.74 47.28 37.36
N ASN A 57 -46.53 46.32 36.46
CA ASN A 57 -46.55 44.89 36.81
C ASN A 57 -45.18 44.20 36.65
N HIS A 58 -44.08 44.93 36.67
CA HIS A 58 -42.74 44.34 36.46
C HIS A 58 -42.17 43.73 37.73
N VAL A 59 -42.27 44.40 38.88
CA VAL A 59 -41.76 43.89 40.17
C VAL A 59 -42.57 42.68 40.65
N GLN A 60 -43.90 42.72 40.52
CA GLN A 60 -44.76 41.62 40.93
C GLN A 60 -44.64 40.38 40.02
N ARG A 61 -44.37 40.57 38.71
CA ARG A 61 -44.01 39.47 37.80
C ARG A 61 -42.61 38.93 38.07
N MET A 62 -41.67 39.77 38.50
CA MET A 62 -40.33 39.34 38.88
C MET A 62 -40.37 38.50 40.16
N GLU A 63 -41.13 38.91 41.19
CA GLU A 63 -41.31 38.15 42.42
C GLU A 63 -41.99 36.79 42.17
N GLN A 64 -43.02 36.76 41.31
CA GLN A 64 -43.66 35.50 40.92
C GLN A 64 -42.77 34.61 40.06
N GLN A 65 -41.90 35.19 39.21
CA GLN A 65 -40.91 34.42 38.44
C GLN A 65 -39.79 33.88 39.32
N VAL A 66 -39.31 34.64 40.31
CA VAL A 66 -38.30 34.19 41.28
C VAL A 66 -38.87 33.11 42.19
N ALA A 67 -40.10 33.27 42.70
CA ALA A 67 -40.77 32.25 43.50
C ALA A 67 -40.95 30.94 42.72
N ARG A 68 -41.42 31.02 41.46
CA ARG A 68 -41.59 29.85 40.58
C ARG A 68 -40.25 29.22 40.20
N ALA A 69 -39.20 30.02 40.01
CA ALA A 69 -37.86 29.52 39.71
C ALA A 69 -37.20 28.83 40.92
N VAL A 70 -37.41 29.35 42.14
CA VAL A 70 -36.90 28.74 43.37
C VAL A 70 -37.65 27.45 43.69
N GLU A 71 -38.97 27.41 43.49
CA GLU A 71 -39.78 26.19 43.64
C GLU A 71 -39.39 25.13 42.58
N ALA A 72 -39.20 25.53 41.32
CA ALA A 72 -38.72 24.64 40.26
C ALA A 72 -37.28 24.16 40.49
N ALA A 73 -36.43 24.95 41.15
CA ALA A 73 -35.08 24.54 41.55
C ALA A 73 -35.10 23.55 42.74
N LYS A 74 -36.07 23.70 43.66
CA LYS A 74 -36.26 22.78 44.80
C LYS A 74 -36.91 21.45 44.37
N ALA A 75 -37.73 21.47 43.31
CA ALA A 75 -38.40 20.30 42.75
C ALA A 75 -37.55 19.51 41.72
N ARG A 76 -36.31 19.95 41.43
CA ARG A 76 -35.42 19.18 40.52
C ARG A 76 -34.97 17.87 41.20
N PRO A 77 -35.33 16.70 40.65
CA PRO A 77 -34.82 15.44 41.18
C PRO A 77 -33.30 15.37 40.96
N LYS A 78 -32.55 15.03 42.01
CA LYS A 78 -31.08 14.86 41.99
C LYS A 78 -30.61 13.61 41.22
N ASN A 79 -31.38 13.15 40.25
CA ASN A 79 -31.02 12.00 39.41
C ASN A 79 -30.33 12.49 38.14
N LYS A 80 -29.04 12.15 38.01
CA LYS A 80 -28.15 12.53 36.89
C LYS A 80 -28.48 11.86 35.55
N GLN A 81 -29.69 11.31 35.40
CA GLN A 81 -30.07 10.52 34.24
C GLN A 81 -31.55 10.73 33.93
N LEU A 82 -31.81 11.38 32.79
CA LEU A 82 -33.15 11.50 32.21
C LEU A 82 -33.24 10.51 31.06
N THR A 83 -34.15 9.54 31.19
CA THR A 83 -34.60 8.69 30.10
C THR A 83 -35.98 9.18 29.69
N LEU A 84 -36.06 9.89 28.56
CA LEU A 84 -37.35 10.28 27.99
C LEU A 84 -37.93 9.04 27.29
N GLU A 85 -39.09 8.58 27.76
CA GLU A 85 -39.82 7.45 27.20
C GLU A 85 -40.12 7.72 25.72
N GLY A 86 -39.64 6.85 24.83
CA GLY A 86 -39.78 6.99 23.37
C GLY A 86 -38.56 7.51 22.62
N SER A 87 -37.48 7.93 23.29
CA SER A 87 -36.21 8.30 22.63
C SER A 87 -35.19 7.16 22.69
N LEU A 88 -34.67 6.74 21.53
CA LEU A 88 -33.67 5.69 21.40
C LEU A 88 -32.27 6.26 21.76
N GLY A 89 -32.01 6.50 23.04
CA GLY A 89 -30.71 6.97 23.55
C GLY A 89 -30.77 7.61 24.95
N LYS A 90 -29.76 7.32 25.78
CA LYS A 90 -29.61 7.91 27.13
C LYS A 90 -28.89 9.26 27.02
N ILE A 91 -29.57 10.37 27.34
CA ILE A 91 -28.94 11.69 27.35
C ILE A 91 -28.27 11.91 28.71
N ALA A 92 -26.93 11.82 28.75
CA ALA A 92 -26.13 12.14 29.93
C ALA A 92 -25.70 13.61 29.91
N PHE A 93 -25.95 14.34 31.00
CA PHE A 93 -25.49 15.73 31.16
C PHE A 93 -24.05 15.74 31.70
N SER A 94 -23.11 16.32 30.96
CA SER A 94 -21.71 16.49 31.38
C SER A 94 -21.45 17.91 31.90
N ASN A 95 -20.70 18.03 32.99
CA ASN A 95 -20.21 19.29 33.57
C ASN A 95 -18.68 19.35 33.40
N SER A 96 -18.09 20.55 33.31
CA SER A 96 -16.64 20.78 33.08
C SER A 96 -15.72 20.12 34.11
N LYS A 97 -16.24 19.82 35.30
CA LYS A 97 -15.51 19.13 36.39
C LYS A 97 -15.60 17.60 36.34
N THR A 98 -16.42 17.01 35.46
CA THR A 98 -16.54 15.55 35.30
C THR A 98 -16.70 15.20 33.81
N PRO A 99 -15.59 14.95 33.08
CA PRO A 99 -15.67 14.54 31.68
C PRO A 99 -16.40 13.20 31.54
N ARG A 100 -17.09 13.01 30.41
CA ARG A 100 -17.92 11.82 30.16
C ARG A 100 -17.06 10.55 30.21
N PRO A 101 -17.47 9.49 30.94
CA PRO A 101 -16.85 8.19 30.80
C PRO A 101 -17.08 7.67 29.37
N LEU A 102 -16.00 7.22 28.72
CA LEU A 102 -16.05 6.64 27.38
C LEU A 102 -16.95 5.40 27.38
N LEU A 103 -17.55 5.16 26.21
CA LEU A 103 -18.53 4.12 25.90
C LEU A 103 -18.09 2.73 26.42
N ASN A 104 -18.68 2.25 27.51
CA ASN A 104 -18.54 0.86 27.93
C ASN A 104 -19.40 -0.03 27.04
N LEU A 105 -18.80 -0.57 25.97
CA LEU A 105 -19.39 -1.62 25.15
C LEU A 105 -19.50 -2.90 25.99
N LYS A 106 -20.66 -3.12 26.60
CA LYS A 106 -21.01 -4.44 27.16
C LYS A 106 -21.36 -5.34 25.98
N ARG A 107 -20.40 -6.16 25.53
CA ARG A 107 -20.59 -7.21 24.52
C ARG A 107 -21.65 -8.19 25.05
N ALA A 108 -22.79 -8.23 24.38
CA ALA A 108 -23.82 -9.24 24.62
C ALA A 108 -23.52 -10.48 23.76
N GLY A 109 -23.62 -11.66 24.37
CA GLY A 109 -23.74 -12.93 23.67
C GLY A 109 -22.42 -13.66 23.43
N ASP A 110 -22.27 -14.80 24.11
CA ASP A 110 -21.35 -15.87 23.74
C ASP A 110 -21.60 -16.31 22.29
N SER A 111 -20.64 -16.01 21.43
CA SER A 111 -20.40 -16.72 20.18
C SER A 111 -18.91 -16.62 19.94
N GLN A 112 -18.26 -17.77 19.96
CA GLN A 112 -16.81 -17.92 19.81
C GLN A 112 -16.38 -17.39 18.44
N ILE A 113 -16.02 -16.11 18.38
CA ILE A 113 -15.22 -15.54 17.30
C ILE A 113 -13.79 -15.48 17.85
N PRO A 114 -12.78 -16.08 17.20
CA PRO A 114 -11.40 -16.02 17.67
C PRO A 114 -10.98 -14.55 17.71
N LEU A 115 -10.81 -14.03 18.92
CA LEU A 115 -10.35 -12.69 19.17
C LEU A 115 -8.91 -12.58 18.65
N HIS A 116 -8.73 -11.84 17.55
CA HIS A 116 -7.43 -11.34 17.12
C HIS A 116 -6.69 -10.78 18.34
N GLN A 117 -5.56 -11.39 18.68
CA GLN A 117 -4.77 -11.09 19.89
C GLN A 117 -4.42 -9.59 19.94
N GLN A 118 -5.16 -8.83 20.74
CA GLN A 118 -4.77 -7.47 21.10
C GLN A 118 -3.56 -7.59 22.04
N ARG A 119 -2.36 -7.59 21.45
CA ARG A 119 -1.10 -7.44 22.18
C ARG A 119 -1.20 -6.23 23.12
N PRO A 120 -0.82 -6.34 24.40
CA PRO A 120 -0.87 -5.20 25.31
C PRO A 120 0.00 -4.07 24.77
N ALA A 121 -0.52 -2.84 24.72
CA ALA A 121 0.15 -1.68 24.11
C ALA A 121 1.59 -1.46 24.63
N LYS A 122 1.88 -1.89 25.87
CA LYS A 122 3.23 -1.87 26.46
C LYS A 122 4.21 -2.82 25.76
N ALA A 123 3.76 -4.02 25.38
CA ALA A 123 4.57 -4.99 24.64
C ALA A 123 4.85 -4.50 23.20
N ALA A 124 3.85 -3.93 22.53
CA ALA A 124 4.04 -3.32 21.21
C ALA A 124 5.02 -2.12 21.25
N ALA A 125 4.96 -1.29 22.30
CA ALA A 125 5.90 -0.19 22.49
C ALA A 125 7.33 -0.68 22.77
N PHE A 126 7.49 -1.73 23.58
CA PHE A 126 8.79 -2.37 23.82
C PHE A 126 9.35 -2.96 22.52
N ASP A 127 8.51 -3.59 21.73
CA ASP A 127 8.89 -4.17 20.45
C ASP A 127 9.37 -3.13 19.44
N ARG A 128 8.71 -1.98 19.39
CA ARG A 128 9.15 -0.84 18.56
C ARG A 128 10.52 -0.31 19.01
N LYS A 129 10.72 -0.14 20.33
CA LYS A 129 12.02 0.31 20.87
C LYS A 129 13.14 -0.70 20.61
N LYS A 130 12.85 -2.01 20.63
CA LYS A 130 13.82 -3.05 20.25
C LYS A 130 14.18 -2.96 18.76
N ALA A 131 13.18 -2.87 17.88
CA ALA A 131 13.41 -2.75 16.44
C ALA A 131 14.22 -1.51 16.07
N LEU A 132 13.94 -0.35 16.66
CA LEU A 132 14.73 0.87 16.43
C LEU A 132 16.18 0.73 16.90
N ARG A 133 16.42 0.10 18.06
CA ARG A 133 17.79 -0.18 18.52
C ARG A 133 18.53 -1.12 17.58
N ASP A 134 17.84 -2.13 17.04
CA ASP A 134 18.43 -3.05 16.08
C ASP A 134 18.73 -2.33 14.74
N VAL A 135 17.87 -1.41 14.27
CA VAL A 135 18.16 -0.54 13.12
C VAL A 135 19.42 0.30 13.35
N GLU A 136 19.58 0.93 14.53
CA GLU A 136 20.78 1.71 14.83
C GLU A 136 22.05 0.84 14.84
N LYS A 137 21.97 -0.40 15.33
CA LYS A 137 23.09 -1.34 15.28
C LYS A 137 23.49 -1.68 13.84
N VAL A 138 22.51 -1.91 12.96
CA VAL A 138 22.76 -2.14 11.52
C VAL A 138 23.48 -0.94 10.92
N TYR A 139 23.02 0.29 11.19
CA TYR A 139 23.69 1.50 10.70
C TYR A 139 25.10 1.68 11.28
N ALA A 140 25.30 1.40 12.57
CA ALA A 140 26.62 1.47 13.19
C ALA A 140 27.61 0.47 12.55
N ALA A 141 27.18 -0.77 12.31
CA ALA A 141 27.98 -1.76 11.61
C ALA A 141 28.25 -1.36 10.16
N LEU A 142 27.23 -0.87 9.44
CA LEU A 142 27.34 -0.43 8.05
C LEU A 142 28.32 0.74 7.90
N MET A 143 28.29 1.71 8.81
CA MET A 143 29.24 2.84 8.78
C MET A 143 30.69 2.36 8.99
N LYS A 144 30.92 1.40 9.89
CA LYS A 144 32.27 0.81 10.06
C LYS A 144 32.75 0.10 8.79
N VAL A 145 31.86 -0.65 8.14
CA VAL A 145 32.14 -1.33 6.86
C VAL A 145 32.54 -0.30 5.79
N GLU A 146 31.72 0.73 5.57
CA GLU A 146 31.99 1.75 4.54
C GLU A 146 33.23 2.60 4.85
N ASP A 147 33.48 2.92 6.12
CA ASP A 147 34.69 3.66 6.51
C ASP A 147 35.96 2.82 6.38
N HIS A 148 35.87 1.49 6.58
CA HIS A 148 36.98 0.58 6.31
C HIS A 148 37.18 0.37 4.81
N GLU A 149 36.10 0.36 4.03
CA GLU A 149 36.13 0.30 2.56
C GLU A 149 36.87 1.50 1.95
N ARG A 150 36.64 2.71 2.48
CA ARG A 150 37.35 3.93 2.07
C ARG A 150 38.87 3.87 2.31
N LYS A 151 39.33 2.99 3.21
CA LYS A 151 40.75 2.80 3.54
C LYS A 151 41.37 1.64 2.76
N LEU A 152 40.80 1.27 1.61
CA LEU A 152 41.30 0.22 0.74
C LEU A 152 42.77 0.48 0.38
N PRO A 153 43.71 -0.40 0.79
CA PRO A 153 45.10 -0.30 0.35
C PRO A 153 45.21 -0.59 -1.15
N PRO A 154 46.24 -0.07 -1.83
CA PRO A 154 46.45 -0.34 -3.25
C PRO A 154 46.52 -1.85 -3.53
N PRO A 155 45.98 -2.32 -4.67
CA PRO A 155 45.96 -3.74 -4.99
C PRO A 155 47.40 -4.28 -5.09
N PRO A 156 47.70 -5.43 -4.45
CA PRO A 156 49.02 -6.03 -4.52
C PRO A 156 49.26 -6.60 -5.92
N ASN A 157 50.39 -6.23 -6.52
CA ASN A 157 50.95 -6.85 -7.73
C ASN A 157 52.01 -7.89 -7.34
N GLU A 158 52.40 -8.77 -8.27
CA GLU A 158 53.45 -9.79 -8.05
C GLU A 158 54.81 -9.19 -7.65
N GLU A 159 55.07 -7.93 -8.03
CA GLU A 159 56.28 -7.17 -7.69
C GLU A 159 56.12 -6.30 -6.43
N SER A 160 54.97 -6.38 -5.73
CA SER A 160 54.73 -5.53 -4.57
C SER A 160 55.57 -5.96 -3.36
N PRO A 161 56.09 -5.01 -2.57
CA PRO A 161 56.83 -5.35 -1.37
C PRO A 161 55.94 -6.13 -0.40
N PRO A 162 56.54 -7.04 0.41
CA PRO A 162 55.79 -7.94 1.29
C PRO A 162 54.90 -7.21 2.29
N GLU A 163 55.26 -5.98 2.69
CA GLU A 163 54.46 -5.13 3.57
C GLU A 163 53.12 -4.70 2.97
N VAL A 164 53.07 -4.45 1.65
CA VAL A 164 51.83 -4.07 0.95
C VAL A 164 50.90 -5.28 0.83
N ILE A 165 51.47 -6.45 0.55
CA ILE A 165 50.73 -7.72 0.51
C ILE A 165 50.14 -8.03 1.89
N GLU A 166 50.94 -7.91 2.95
CA GLU A 166 50.49 -8.13 4.33
C GLU A 166 49.43 -7.11 4.76
N GLY A 167 49.61 -5.83 4.41
CA GLY A 167 48.63 -4.77 4.66
C GLY A 167 47.28 -5.06 4.00
N HIS A 168 47.31 -5.51 2.74
CA HIS A 168 46.10 -5.90 2.01
C HIS A 168 45.44 -7.16 2.61
N MET A 169 46.22 -8.14 3.08
CA MET A 169 45.69 -9.32 3.77
C MET A 169 45.01 -8.94 5.09
N ARG A 170 45.63 -8.09 5.92
CA ARG A 170 45.06 -7.59 7.17
C ARG A 170 43.76 -6.80 6.92
N TRP A 171 43.77 -5.93 5.92
CA TRP A 171 42.57 -5.17 5.52
C TRP A 171 41.42 -6.10 5.13
N ARG A 172 41.70 -7.14 4.32
CA ARG A 172 40.68 -8.12 3.88
C ARG A 172 40.13 -8.94 5.05
N ALA A 173 40.99 -9.35 5.98
CA ALA A 173 40.57 -10.08 7.18
C ALA A 173 39.62 -9.23 8.05
N GLU A 174 39.96 -7.97 8.28
CA GLU A 174 39.11 -7.05 9.04
C GLU A 174 37.80 -6.74 8.30
N MET A 175 37.84 -6.61 6.97
CA MET A 175 36.65 -6.44 6.14
C MET A 175 35.70 -7.65 6.26
N GLY A 176 36.25 -8.87 6.24
CA GLY A 176 35.47 -10.09 6.49
C GLY A 176 34.82 -10.11 7.87
N ARG A 177 35.55 -9.70 8.90
CA ARG A 177 35.03 -9.58 10.29
C ARG A 177 33.88 -8.57 10.37
N LEU A 178 34.05 -7.40 9.76
CA LEU A 178 33.04 -6.33 9.75
C LEU A 178 31.78 -6.73 8.95
N ASN A 179 31.94 -7.44 7.84
CA ASN A 179 30.81 -8.02 7.10
C ASN A 179 30.05 -9.05 7.94
N GLY A 180 30.75 -9.89 8.69
CA GLY A 180 30.12 -10.81 9.66
C GLY A 180 29.35 -10.07 10.77
N GLU A 181 29.92 -8.98 11.29
CA GLU A 181 29.24 -8.11 12.27
C GLU A 181 27.96 -7.50 11.67
N LEU A 182 28.03 -6.98 10.43
CA LEU A 182 26.87 -6.44 9.72
C LEU A 182 25.79 -7.50 9.49
N TRP A 183 26.17 -8.70 9.03
CA TRP A 183 25.24 -9.81 8.82
C TRP A 183 24.55 -10.24 10.12
N SER A 184 25.30 -10.34 11.22
CA SER A 184 24.74 -10.65 12.53
C SER A 184 23.79 -9.55 13.04
N ALA A 185 24.08 -8.27 12.74
CA ALA A 185 23.27 -7.14 13.15
C ALA A 185 21.91 -7.10 12.44
N LEU A 186 21.81 -7.62 11.20
CA LEU A 186 20.54 -7.74 10.46
C LEU A 186 19.61 -8.80 11.06
N LYS A 187 20.15 -9.74 11.86
CA LYS A 187 19.38 -10.78 12.55
C LYS A 187 18.51 -11.62 11.61
N VAL A 188 19.04 -11.92 10.42
CA VAL A 188 18.37 -12.75 9.41
C VAL A 188 18.29 -14.21 9.86
N MET A 189 19.30 -14.70 10.58
CA MET A 189 19.39 -16.08 11.07
C MET A 189 18.81 -16.27 12.49
N GLU A 190 18.32 -15.20 13.12
CA GLU A 190 17.82 -15.27 14.50
C GLU A 190 16.43 -15.91 14.50
N ALA A 191 16.24 -16.97 15.28
CA ALA A 191 14.94 -17.64 15.36
C ALA A 191 13.84 -16.68 15.87
N VAL A 192 12.60 -16.95 15.47
CA VAL A 192 11.44 -16.18 15.93
C VAL A 192 11.30 -16.31 17.44
N GLU A 193 11.54 -15.21 18.16
CA GLU A 193 11.37 -15.13 19.61
C GLU A 193 9.87 -15.16 19.97
N GLY A 194 9.32 -16.37 20.14
CA GLY A 194 7.99 -16.61 20.71
C GLY A 194 6.85 -16.75 19.70
N SER A 195 5.77 -17.40 20.14
CA SER A 195 4.57 -17.64 19.35
C SER A 195 3.87 -16.30 19.02
N GLY A 196 3.99 -15.85 17.76
CA GLY A 196 3.24 -14.71 17.21
C GLY A 196 3.98 -13.38 17.07
N ALA A 197 5.28 -13.30 17.38
CA ALA A 197 6.07 -12.11 17.06
C ALA A 197 6.59 -12.20 15.61
N PRO A 198 6.53 -11.11 14.80
CA PRO A 198 7.20 -11.11 13.50
C PRO A 198 8.71 -11.25 13.69
N HIS A 199 9.35 -11.91 12.72
CA HIS A 199 10.78 -12.15 12.73
C HIS A 199 11.60 -10.84 12.92
N PRO A 200 12.74 -10.85 13.65
CA PRO A 200 13.53 -9.66 13.92
C PRO A 200 13.88 -8.83 12.68
N PHE A 201 14.33 -9.48 11.61
CA PHE A 201 14.60 -8.83 10.33
C PHE A 201 13.34 -8.18 9.71
N ILE A 202 12.19 -8.84 9.74
CA ILE A 202 10.92 -8.29 9.24
C ILE A 202 10.49 -7.07 10.06
N ARG A 203 10.80 -7.04 11.36
CA ARG A 203 10.58 -5.87 12.22
C ARG A 203 11.49 -4.69 11.86
N ILE A 204 12.74 -4.94 11.49
CA ILE A 204 13.65 -3.91 10.97
C ILE A 204 13.04 -3.31 9.70
N LEU A 205 12.56 -4.15 8.79
CA LEU A 205 11.93 -3.74 7.54
C LEU A 205 10.63 -2.96 7.73
N SER A 206 9.90 -3.14 8.84
CA SER A 206 8.68 -2.34 9.13
C SER A 206 8.95 -0.85 9.41
N HIS A 207 10.22 -0.44 9.50
CA HIS A 207 10.62 0.94 9.71
C HIS A 207 11.29 1.51 8.45
N SER A 208 10.91 2.72 8.05
CA SER A 208 11.44 3.39 6.84
C SER A 208 12.96 3.54 6.85
N LYS A 209 13.58 3.75 8.03
CA LYS A 209 15.04 3.79 8.18
C LYS A 209 15.68 2.41 7.90
N GLY A 210 15.04 1.32 8.32
CA GLY A 210 15.48 -0.04 7.98
C GLY A 210 15.41 -0.31 6.48
N LYS A 211 14.28 0.03 5.82
CA LYS A 211 14.11 -0.09 4.35
C LYS A 211 15.23 0.64 3.58
N LYS A 212 15.57 1.86 3.98
CA LYS A 212 16.63 2.68 3.36
C LYS A 212 18.05 2.14 3.55
N ALA A 213 18.28 1.28 4.55
CA ALA A 213 19.58 0.64 4.74
C ALA A 213 19.83 -0.47 3.73
N ILE A 214 18.77 -1.14 3.25
CA ILE A 214 18.87 -2.35 2.43
C ILE A 214 19.74 -2.19 1.17
N PRO A 215 19.59 -1.14 0.33
CA PRO A 215 20.43 -0.99 -0.86
C PRO A 215 21.93 -0.96 -0.54
N ARG A 216 22.31 -0.36 0.59
CA ARG A 216 23.71 -0.24 1.02
C ARG A 216 24.21 -1.56 1.59
N VAL A 217 23.41 -2.18 2.45
CA VAL A 217 23.70 -3.50 3.01
C VAL A 217 23.90 -4.53 1.89
N PHE A 218 23.00 -4.57 0.91
CA PHE A 218 22.97 -5.57 -0.17
C PHE A 218 24.27 -5.61 -1.00
N ARG A 219 24.99 -4.48 -1.09
CA ARG A 219 26.28 -4.38 -1.79
C ARG A 219 27.40 -5.16 -1.10
N HIS A 220 27.32 -5.33 0.21
CA HIS A 220 28.34 -6.02 1.01
C HIS A 220 28.00 -7.49 1.29
N LEU A 221 26.83 -7.95 0.84
CA LEU A 221 26.40 -9.34 1.01
C LEU A 221 26.89 -10.23 -0.12
N ASP A 222 27.24 -11.47 0.23
CA ASP A 222 27.47 -12.53 -0.74
C ASP A 222 26.16 -13.11 -1.31
N ASP A 223 26.26 -13.93 -2.35
CA ASP A 223 25.08 -14.48 -3.02
C ASP A 223 24.24 -15.41 -2.15
N GLN A 224 24.86 -16.11 -1.20
CA GLN A 224 24.15 -17.00 -0.26
C GLN A 224 23.36 -16.17 0.76
N GLN A 225 23.94 -15.08 1.27
CA GLN A 225 23.30 -14.13 2.17
C GLN A 225 22.14 -13.40 1.50
N ARG A 226 22.33 -12.98 0.23
CA ARG A 226 21.26 -12.38 -0.59
C ARG A 226 20.10 -13.37 -0.80
N LEU A 227 20.40 -14.62 -1.14
CA LEU A 227 19.40 -15.68 -1.25
C LEU A 227 18.65 -15.85 0.06
N THR A 228 19.36 -15.98 1.17
CA THR A 228 18.77 -16.18 2.50
C THR A 228 17.83 -15.03 2.87
N MET A 229 18.23 -13.78 2.59
CA MET A 229 17.37 -12.61 2.79
C MET A 229 16.12 -12.64 1.91
N LEU A 230 16.26 -12.97 0.62
CA LEU A 230 15.15 -13.07 -0.31
C LEU A 230 14.17 -14.17 0.11
N THR A 231 14.67 -15.35 0.48
CA THR A 231 13.88 -16.47 1.00
C THR A 231 13.12 -16.08 2.26
N LEU A 232 13.76 -15.38 3.20
CA LEU A 232 13.10 -14.92 4.42
C LEU A 232 11.99 -13.90 4.14
N ILE A 233 12.20 -12.99 3.18
CA ILE A 233 11.17 -12.04 2.73
C ILE A 233 10.01 -12.78 2.06
N ALA A 234 10.29 -13.77 1.22
CA ALA A 234 9.27 -14.58 0.55
C ALA A 234 8.39 -15.35 1.55
N ILE A 235 9.00 -15.97 2.58
CA ILE A 235 8.28 -16.74 3.62
C ILE A 235 7.38 -15.84 4.49
N HIS A 236 7.77 -14.58 4.70
CA HIS A 236 7.05 -13.64 5.56
C HIS A 236 6.42 -12.47 4.79
N LEU A 237 6.15 -12.66 3.50
CA LEU A 237 5.69 -11.59 2.62
C LEU A 237 4.40 -10.93 3.14
N ASP A 238 3.44 -11.74 3.58
CA ASP A 238 2.14 -11.29 4.13
C ASP A 238 2.24 -10.60 5.50
N GLN A 239 3.32 -10.82 6.24
CA GLN A 239 3.57 -10.19 7.55
C GLN A 239 4.17 -8.79 7.42
N LEU A 240 4.66 -8.40 6.24
CA LEU A 240 5.23 -7.09 6.00
C LEU A 240 4.18 -5.99 6.21
N ASP A 241 4.62 -4.87 6.77
CA ASP A 241 3.77 -3.68 7.00
C ASP A 241 3.18 -3.14 5.70
N VAL A 242 3.92 -3.25 4.59
CA VAL A 242 3.50 -2.80 3.25
C VAL A 242 2.47 -3.70 2.57
N ILE A 243 2.25 -4.91 3.09
CA ILE A 243 1.17 -5.81 2.63
C ILE A 243 0.00 -5.67 3.59
N ARG A 244 0.25 -5.88 4.89
CA ARG A 244 -0.78 -5.87 5.93
C ARG A 244 -1.52 -4.54 6.04
N ASN A 245 -0.81 -3.40 5.98
CA ASN A 245 -1.44 -2.08 6.12
C ASN A 245 -1.92 -1.51 4.78
N ALA A 246 -1.43 -2.04 3.65
CA ALA A 246 -1.83 -1.63 2.32
C ALA A 246 -2.99 -2.47 1.75
N TYR A 247 -3.54 -3.40 2.55
CA TYR A 247 -4.71 -4.15 2.14
C TYR A 247 -5.89 -3.19 1.92
N PRO A 248 -6.60 -3.30 0.78
CA PRO A 248 -7.71 -2.42 0.46
C PRO A 248 -8.80 -2.46 1.55
N PRO A 249 -9.24 -1.30 2.08
CA PRO A 249 -10.29 -1.28 3.09
C PRO A 249 -11.65 -1.63 2.46
N HIS A 250 -12.56 -2.19 3.27
CA HIS A 250 -13.89 -2.62 2.79
C HIS A 250 -14.75 -1.48 2.26
N ASP A 251 -14.49 -0.24 2.69
CA ASP A 251 -15.19 0.96 2.25
C ASP A 251 -14.65 1.55 0.94
N LEU A 252 -13.66 0.89 0.32
CA LEU A 252 -12.99 1.33 -0.91
C LEU A 252 -12.41 2.75 -0.77
N SER A 253 -12.13 3.19 0.47
CA SER A 253 -11.48 4.46 0.74
C SER A 253 -10.01 4.44 0.30
N PRO A 254 -9.46 5.58 -0.14
CA PRO A 254 -8.05 5.65 -0.52
C PRO A 254 -7.15 5.34 0.67
N LEU A 255 -6.08 4.57 0.41
CA LEU A 255 -5.11 4.21 1.45
C LEU A 255 -4.49 5.46 2.09
N PRO A 256 -4.24 5.46 3.41
CA PRO A 256 -3.57 6.58 4.08
C PRO A 256 -2.26 6.94 3.39
N LYS A 257 -2.00 8.24 3.19
CA LYS A 257 -0.79 8.73 2.49
C LYS A 257 0.49 8.10 3.05
N ARG A 258 0.59 7.98 4.37
CA ARG A 258 1.72 7.32 5.04
C ARG A 258 1.97 5.90 4.54
N VAL A 259 0.92 5.09 4.37
CA VAL A 259 1.05 3.71 3.89
C VAL A 259 1.50 3.71 2.43
N ARG A 260 0.93 4.58 1.59
CA ARG A 260 1.35 4.72 0.19
C ARG A 260 2.82 5.11 0.05
N ASP A 261 3.30 6.07 0.85
CA ASP A 261 4.70 6.49 0.89
C ASP A 261 5.62 5.35 1.35
N GLU A 262 5.21 4.57 2.36
CA GLU A 262 5.96 3.41 2.85
C GLU A 262 6.00 2.24 1.83
N THR A 263 4.93 2.02 1.08
CA THR A 263 4.88 1.06 -0.02
C THR A 263 5.77 1.51 -1.18
N ALA A 264 5.74 2.79 -1.56
CA ALA A 264 6.63 3.33 -2.58
C ALA A 264 8.11 3.23 -2.16
N LEU A 265 8.41 3.52 -0.89
CA LEU A 265 9.75 3.37 -0.34
C LEU A 265 10.22 1.91 -0.36
N TRP A 266 9.33 0.95 -0.06
CA TRP A 266 9.65 -0.47 -0.16
C TRP A 266 10.02 -0.88 -1.58
N ILE A 267 9.19 -0.52 -2.56
CA ILE A 267 9.43 -0.83 -3.98
C ILE A 267 10.78 -0.25 -4.41
N GLN A 268 11.07 1.01 -4.07
CA GLN A 268 12.31 1.67 -4.48
C GLN A 268 13.55 1.15 -3.75
N ALA A 269 13.48 0.94 -2.44
CA ALA A 269 14.65 0.68 -1.61
C ALA A 269 14.91 -0.81 -1.36
N VAL A 270 13.87 -1.63 -1.27
CA VAL A 270 14.02 -3.06 -0.94
C VAL A 270 13.81 -3.92 -2.18
N GLU A 271 12.76 -3.67 -2.95
CA GLU A 271 12.44 -4.50 -4.11
C GLU A 271 13.46 -4.35 -5.24
N GLN A 272 13.99 -3.15 -5.51
CA GLN A 272 14.99 -2.94 -6.57
C GLN A 272 16.29 -3.78 -6.38
N PRO A 273 16.94 -3.80 -5.20
CA PRO A 273 18.07 -4.71 -4.97
C PRO A 273 17.71 -6.20 -5.12
N LEU A 274 16.52 -6.60 -4.64
CA LEU A 274 16.05 -7.98 -4.78
C LEU A 274 15.83 -8.36 -6.25
N PHE A 275 15.26 -7.44 -7.04
CA PHE A 275 15.07 -7.60 -8.48
C PHE A 275 16.38 -7.81 -9.21
N SER A 276 17.43 -7.06 -8.86
CA SER A 276 18.76 -7.26 -9.42
C SER A 276 19.27 -8.69 -9.19
N TYR A 277 19.08 -9.24 -8.00
CA TYR A 277 19.50 -10.61 -7.69
C TYR A 277 18.61 -11.66 -8.37
N VAL A 278 17.29 -11.46 -8.37
CA VAL A 278 16.32 -12.34 -9.04
C VAL A 278 16.62 -12.46 -10.54
N ASN A 279 17.00 -11.35 -11.18
CA ASN A 279 17.41 -11.37 -12.59
C ASN A 279 18.64 -12.23 -12.89
N ASP A 280 19.48 -12.49 -11.89
CA ASP A 280 20.63 -13.38 -12.03
C ASP A 280 20.33 -14.80 -11.57
N ALA A 281 19.25 -15.02 -10.81
CA ALA A 281 18.94 -16.31 -10.22
C ALA A 281 18.53 -17.37 -11.29
N PRO A 282 18.89 -18.65 -11.08
CA PRO A 282 18.47 -19.77 -11.93
C PRO A 282 17.01 -20.19 -11.66
N LEU A 283 16.43 -20.96 -12.58
CA LEU A 283 14.99 -21.30 -12.57
C LEU A 283 14.58 -22.04 -11.29
N ASN A 284 15.37 -23.01 -10.83
CA ASN A 284 15.10 -23.78 -9.60
C ASN A 284 14.94 -22.89 -8.35
N ILE A 285 15.73 -21.82 -8.24
CA ILE A 285 15.60 -20.85 -7.14
C ILE A 285 14.30 -20.07 -7.26
N ILE A 286 13.93 -19.63 -8.48
CA ILE A 286 12.66 -18.92 -8.72
C ILE A 286 11.45 -19.82 -8.42
N THR A 287 11.47 -21.05 -8.90
CA THR A 287 10.43 -22.06 -8.63
C THR A 287 10.29 -22.32 -7.13
N GLY A 288 11.41 -22.48 -6.42
CA GLY A 288 11.42 -22.65 -4.97
C GLY A 288 10.85 -21.44 -4.22
N LEU A 289 11.20 -20.22 -4.63
CA LEU A 289 10.65 -19.00 -4.04
C LEU A 289 9.14 -18.86 -4.29
N LEU A 290 8.66 -19.17 -5.49
CA LEU A 290 7.22 -19.18 -5.80
C LEU A 290 6.47 -20.21 -4.95
N GLY A 291 7.00 -21.43 -4.84
CA GLY A 291 6.43 -22.46 -3.97
C GLY A 291 6.37 -22.03 -2.49
N LEU A 292 7.43 -21.38 -1.99
CA LEU A 292 7.43 -20.84 -0.63
C LEU A 292 6.37 -19.76 -0.41
N VAL A 293 6.17 -18.85 -1.38
CA VAL A 293 5.12 -17.84 -1.28
C VAL A 293 3.74 -18.50 -1.26
N LEU A 294 3.52 -19.52 -2.10
CA LEU A 294 2.25 -20.25 -2.18
C LEU A 294 1.94 -21.00 -0.87
N ASP A 295 2.92 -21.70 -0.30
CA ASP A 295 2.73 -22.56 0.88
C ASP A 295 2.73 -21.80 2.21
N ARG A 296 3.50 -20.70 2.31
CA ARG A 296 3.77 -20.03 3.59
C ARG A 296 3.03 -18.72 3.79
N THR A 297 2.41 -18.17 2.75
CA THR A 297 1.79 -16.85 2.82
C THR A 297 0.34 -16.86 2.36
N HIS A 298 -0.44 -15.89 2.83
CA HIS A 298 -1.80 -15.69 2.35
C HIS A 298 -1.82 -14.98 1.00
N LEU A 299 -1.89 -15.75 -0.09
CA LEU A 299 -1.84 -15.25 -1.46
C LEU A 299 -2.88 -14.14 -1.75
N GLN A 300 -4.08 -14.25 -1.18
CA GLN A 300 -5.13 -13.23 -1.29
C GLN A 300 -4.69 -11.86 -0.74
N ALA A 301 -3.90 -11.83 0.34
CA ALA A 301 -3.36 -10.59 0.88
C ALA A 301 -2.31 -9.99 -0.04
N ASN A 302 -1.42 -10.83 -0.58
CA ASN A 302 -0.34 -10.40 -1.45
C ASN A 302 -0.87 -9.81 -2.76
N ILE A 303 -1.79 -10.52 -3.43
CA ILE A 303 -2.26 -10.15 -4.77
C ILE A 303 -3.19 -8.93 -4.80
N ARG A 304 -3.73 -8.52 -3.65
CA ARG A 304 -4.55 -7.30 -3.52
C ARG A 304 -3.73 -6.08 -3.10
N THR A 305 -2.41 -6.21 -3.02
CA THR A 305 -1.52 -5.11 -2.62
C THR A 305 -0.45 -4.87 -3.68
N LYS A 306 -0.08 -3.60 -3.88
CA LYS A 306 0.91 -3.23 -4.89
C LYS A 306 2.26 -3.93 -4.71
N ALA A 307 2.75 -4.01 -3.47
CA ALA A 307 4.04 -4.64 -3.18
C ALA A 307 4.01 -6.16 -3.40
N GLY A 308 2.92 -6.83 -3.05
CA GLY A 308 2.80 -8.29 -3.22
C GLY A 308 2.66 -8.68 -4.70
N VAL A 309 1.82 -7.94 -5.44
CA VAL A 309 1.69 -8.10 -6.90
C VAL A 309 3.02 -7.86 -7.59
N SER A 310 3.71 -6.75 -7.28
CA SER A 310 5.00 -6.42 -7.90
C SER A 310 6.06 -7.50 -7.63
N PHE A 311 6.13 -8.02 -6.40
CA PHE A 311 7.04 -9.11 -6.03
C PHE A 311 6.74 -10.41 -6.80
N LEU A 312 5.46 -10.78 -6.93
CA LEU A 312 5.06 -11.96 -7.72
C LEU A 312 5.31 -11.77 -9.21
N THR A 313 5.01 -10.60 -9.77
CA THR A 313 5.31 -10.26 -11.17
C THR A 313 6.79 -10.38 -11.46
N MET A 314 7.66 -9.91 -10.56
CA MET A 314 9.12 -10.04 -10.69
C MET A 314 9.56 -11.51 -10.80
N LEU A 315 9.04 -12.40 -9.94
CA LEU A 315 9.40 -13.81 -9.97
C LEU A 315 8.89 -14.50 -11.24
N LEU A 316 7.64 -14.23 -11.62
CA LEU A 316 7.02 -14.81 -12.81
C LEU A 316 7.70 -14.31 -14.10
N SER A 317 7.98 -13.01 -14.21
CA SER A 317 8.64 -12.47 -15.41
C SER A 317 10.02 -13.07 -15.58
N ARG A 318 10.76 -13.28 -14.48
CA ARG A 318 12.06 -13.95 -14.53
C ARG A 318 11.94 -15.41 -14.97
N ALA A 319 10.96 -16.14 -14.44
CA ALA A 319 10.74 -17.53 -14.85
C ALA A 319 10.39 -17.63 -16.34
N GLU A 320 9.53 -16.76 -16.86
CA GLU A 320 9.18 -16.74 -18.28
C GLU A 320 10.37 -16.37 -19.18
N LEU A 321 11.20 -15.41 -18.77
CA LEU A 321 12.44 -15.08 -19.50
C LEU A 321 13.39 -16.29 -19.58
N LEU A 322 13.49 -17.07 -18.50
CA LEU A 322 14.32 -18.28 -18.45
C LEU A 322 13.74 -19.42 -19.31
N LYS A 323 12.42 -19.52 -19.44
CA LYS A 323 11.75 -20.48 -20.34
C LYS A 323 11.96 -20.13 -21.81
N GLN A 324 11.89 -18.85 -22.17
CA GLN A 324 12.01 -18.38 -23.56
C GLN A 324 13.44 -18.43 -24.09
N ASN A 325 14.43 -18.23 -23.21
CA ASN A 325 15.85 -18.20 -23.57
C ASN A 325 16.67 -19.24 -22.78
N PRO A 326 16.48 -20.55 -23.03
CA PRO A 326 17.25 -21.60 -22.37
C PRO A 326 18.76 -21.55 -22.69
N SER A 327 19.17 -20.83 -23.75
CA SER A 327 20.54 -20.80 -24.29
C SER A 327 21.28 -19.47 -24.11
N SER A 328 20.62 -18.39 -23.69
CA SER A 328 21.21 -17.03 -23.72
C SER A 328 21.96 -16.62 -22.45
N ASN A 329 22.07 -17.50 -21.45
CA ASN A 329 22.85 -17.23 -20.26
C ASN A 329 24.33 -17.42 -20.60
N GLY A 330 24.95 -16.37 -21.15
CA GLY A 330 26.40 -16.26 -21.26
C GLY A 330 27.09 -16.40 -19.89
N PRO A 331 28.43 -16.56 -19.87
CA PRO A 331 29.18 -16.82 -18.65
C PRO A 331 28.99 -15.65 -17.67
N SER A 332 28.34 -15.92 -16.54
CA SER A 332 28.38 -15.03 -15.38
C SER A 332 29.57 -15.38 -14.49
N ALA A 333 30.04 -14.43 -13.68
CA ALA A 333 31.21 -14.56 -12.81
C ALA A 333 31.13 -15.67 -11.73
N SER A 334 30.01 -16.38 -11.60
CA SER A 334 29.74 -17.39 -10.57
C SER A 334 29.61 -18.83 -11.10
N GLY A 335 30.41 -19.22 -12.10
CA GLY A 335 30.44 -20.58 -12.64
C GLY A 335 29.38 -20.86 -13.72
N PRO A 336 29.37 -22.09 -14.30
CA PRO A 336 28.47 -22.42 -15.40
C PRO A 336 27.03 -22.48 -14.90
N LYS A 337 26.24 -21.45 -15.20
CA LYS A 337 24.78 -21.46 -15.01
C LYS A 337 24.20 -22.48 -15.99
N ALA A 338 23.80 -23.65 -15.48
CA ALA A 338 23.17 -24.69 -16.27
C ALA A 338 21.90 -24.14 -16.94
N ALA A 339 21.70 -24.49 -18.22
CA ALA A 339 20.40 -24.32 -18.88
C ALA A 339 19.31 -25.02 -18.04
N ALA A 340 18.10 -24.46 -18.00
CA ALA A 340 16.99 -25.04 -17.24
C ALA A 340 16.80 -26.50 -17.63
N SER A 341 16.89 -27.41 -16.65
CA SER A 341 16.71 -28.83 -16.92
C SER A 341 15.24 -29.12 -17.26
N PRO A 342 14.93 -30.19 -18.01
CA PRO A 342 13.55 -30.60 -18.24
C PRO A 342 12.77 -30.84 -16.94
N GLU A 343 13.45 -31.29 -15.88
CA GLU A 343 12.87 -31.48 -14.56
C GLU A 343 12.51 -30.15 -13.89
N ASP A 344 13.38 -29.14 -13.96
CA ASP A 344 13.11 -27.80 -13.43
C ASP A 344 11.91 -27.14 -14.13
N LEU A 345 11.78 -27.35 -15.44
CA LEU A 345 10.64 -26.84 -16.23
C LEU A 345 9.33 -27.51 -15.79
N ASN A 346 9.33 -28.84 -15.58
CA ASN A 346 8.15 -29.55 -15.10
C ASN A 346 7.76 -29.11 -13.67
N GLN A 347 8.74 -28.96 -12.78
CA GLN A 347 8.49 -28.44 -11.43
C GLN A 347 7.91 -27.02 -11.49
N PHE A 348 8.44 -26.15 -12.35
CA PHE A 348 7.89 -24.82 -12.54
C PHE A 348 6.44 -24.86 -13.01
N THR A 349 6.12 -25.68 -14.02
CA THR A 349 4.74 -25.84 -14.51
C THR A 349 3.78 -26.27 -13.41
N GLN A 350 4.15 -27.24 -12.58
CA GLN A 350 3.31 -27.69 -11.46
C GLN A 350 3.02 -26.57 -10.44
N ILE A 351 4.06 -25.80 -10.09
CA ILE A 351 3.92 -24.66 -9.17
C ILE A 351 3.08 -23.55 -9.82
N TYR A 352 3.27 -23.30 -11.10
CA TYR A 352 2.50 -22.31 -11.85
C TYR A 352 1.00 -22.69 -11.92
N ASP A 353 0.69 -23.95 -12.20
CA ASP A 353 -0.70 -24.44 -12.25
C ASP A 353 -1.37 -24.31 -10.88
N SER A 354 -0.67 -24.71 -9.80
CA SER A 354 -1.19 -24.55 -8.43
C SER A 354 -1.38 -23.08 -8.03
N LEU A 355 -0.46 -22.21 -8.45
CA LEU A 355 -0.59 -20.76 -8.27
C LEU A 355 -1.82 -20.23 -9.02
N PHE A 356 -2.02 -20.64 -10.27
CA PHE A 356 -3.13 -20.21 -11.10
C PHE A 356 -4.48 -20.62 -10.49
N ASP A 357 -4.63 -21.89 -10.11
CA ASP A 357 -5.88 -22.41 -9.54
C ASP A 357 -6.21 -21.77 -8.19
N THR A 358 -5.18 -21.38 -7.42
CA THR A 358 -5.37 -20.62 -6.18
C THR A 358 -5.78 -19.15 -6.43
N LEU A 359 -5.30 -18.56 -7.53
CA LEU A 359 -5.60 -17.17 -7.90
C LEU A 359 -6.93 -17.00 -8.63
N GLU A 360 -7.36 -17.99 -9.41
CA GLU A 360 -8.58 -17.94 -10.23
C GLU A 360 -9.80 -17.34 -9.48
N PRO A 361 -10.19 -17.83 -8.28
CA PRO A 361 -11.34 -17.28 -7.56
C PRO A 361 -11.15 -15.83 -7.06
N ILE A 362 -9.91 -15.33 -7.05
CA ILE A 362 -9.53 -14.01 -6.54
C ILE A 362 -9.46 -12.97 -7.67
N LEU A 363 -9.35 -13.40 -8.94
CA LEU A 363 -9.20 -12.53 -10.12
C LEU A 363 -10.21 -11.35 -10.17
N PRO A 364 -11.51 -11.54 -9.87
CA PRO A 364 -12.48 -10.44 -9.90
C PRO A 364 -12.23 -9.36 -8.83
N TYR A 365 -11.49 -9.69 -7.78
CA TYR A 365 -11.26 -8.82 -6.60
C TYR A 365 -9.87 -8.17 -6.58
N LEU A 366 -9.08 -8.33 -7.65
CA LEU A 366 -7.73 -7.79 -7.74
C LEU A 366 -7.71 -6.27 -7.71
N PHE A 367 -8.68 -5.64 -8.36
CA PHE A 367 -8.75 -4.19 -8.52
C PHE A 367 -9.37 -3.55 -7.27
N PRO A 368 -8.59 -2.81 -6.47
CA PRO A 368 -9.06 -2.28 -5.20
C PRO A 368 -9.80 -0.95 -5.35
N THR A 369 -9.57 -0.24 -6.44
CA THR A 369 -10.02 1.14 -6.63
C THR A 369 -11.23 1.18 -7.57
N PRO A 370 -12.35 1.82 -7.17
CA PRO A 370 -13.45 2.11 -8.09
C PRO A 370 -12.94 2.93 -9.28
N LEU A 371 -13.36 2.61 -10.51
CA LEU A 371 -12.86 3.33 -11.70
C LEU A 371 -13.28 4.81 -11.74
N ILE A 372 -14.34 5.13 -11.01
CA ILE A 372 -14.81 6.49 -10.72
C ILE A 372 -14.76 6.67 -9.20
N LEU A 373 -13.80 7.44 -8.73
CA LEU A 373 -13.89 7.99 -7.38
C LEU A 373 -15.01 9.06 -7.40
N PRO A 374 -15.97 9.04 -6.45
CA PRO A 374 -16.86 10.19 -6.28
C PRO A 374 -15.99 11.43 -6.11
N PRO A 375 -16.42 12.61 -6.62
CA PRO A 375 -15.63 13.83 -6.51
C PRO A 375 -15.26 14.02 -5.04
N SER A 376 -13.97 13.82 -4.74
CA SER A 376 -13.42 14.21 -3.46
C SER A 376 -13.70 15.70 -3.34
N ASN A 377 -14.29 16.08 -2.19
CA ASN A 377 -14.68 17.45 -1.92
C ASN A 377 -13.53 18.38 -2.35
N PRO A 378 -13.75 19.39 -3.21
CA PRO A 378 -12.70 20.28 -3.71
C PRO A 378 -12.29 21.23 -2.59
N THR A 379 -11.65 20.71 -1.56
CA THR A 379 -11.06 21.49 -0.48
C THR A 379 -9.58 21.17 -0.52
N MET A 380 -8.89 21.83 -1.46
CA MET A 380 -7.53 22.37 -1.39
C MET A 380 -6.90 22.37 -2.81
N PRO A 381 -6.52 23.54 -3.36
CA PRO A 381 -5.75 23.58 -4.60
C PRO A 381 -4.35 23.01 -4.32
N GLY A 382 -4.01 21.89 -4.96
CA GLY A 382 -2.68 21.28 -4.90
C GLY A 382 -2.61 19.80 -4.56
N ASP A 383 -3.73 19.14 -4.23
CA ASP A 383 -3.75 17.69 -4.02
C ASP A 383 -4.01 17.00 -5.36
N SER A 384 -2.95 16.72 -6.11
CA SER A 384 -3.01 15.79 -7.23
C SER A 384 -3.23 14.39 -6.66
N THR A 385 -4.46 14.08 -6.26
CA THR A 385 -4.83 12.71 -5.90
C THR A 385 -4.54 11.86 -7.14
N PRO A 386 -3.66 10.83 -7.04
CA PRO A 386 -3.39 9.97 -8.19
C PRO A 386 -4.72 9.45 -8.72
N THR A 387 -4.98 9.67 -10.01
CA THR A 387 -6.15 9.12 -10.68
C THR A 387 -6.09 7.60 -10.56
N ALA A 388 -7.24 6.95 -10.35
CA ALA A 388 -7.34 5.49 -10.15
C ALA A 388 -6.55 4.67 -11.19
N ALA A 389 -6.35 5.17 -12.41
CA ALA A 389 -5.53 4.52 -13.44
C ALA A 389 -4.05 4.38 -13.09
N ALA A 390 -3.42 5.39 -12.48
CA ALA A 390 -2.00 5.33 -12.12
C ALA A 390 -1.72 4.23 -11.07
N GLU A 391 -2.76 3.81 -10.34
CA GLU A 391 -2.66 2.75 -9.36
C GLU A 391 -2.84 1.36 -10.00
N ASP A 392 -3.58 1.17 -11.11
CA ASP A 392 -3.91 -0.18 -11.62
C ASP A 392 -2.86 -0.80 -12.57
N VAL A 393 -1.91 -0.02 -13.10
CA VAL A 393 -0.86 -0.48 -14.07
C VAL A 393 -0.15 -1.76 -13.63
N HIS A 394 0.19 -1.87 -12.34
CA HIS A 394 0.93 -3.02 -11.81
C HIS A 394 0.10 -4.31 -11.82
N ILE A 395 -1.23 -4.20 -11.67
CA ILE A 395 -2.17 -5.32 -11.76
C ILE A 395 -2.26 -5.78 -13.22
N TRP A 396 -2.37 -4.84 -14.16
CA TRP A 396 -2.35 -5.17 -15.59
C TRP A 396 -1.04 -5.83 -16.04
N ALA A 397 0.10 -5.35 -15.55
CA ALA A 397 1.41 -5.96 -15.82
C ALA A 397 1.52 -7.39 -15.24
N PHE A 398 0.98 -7.61 -14.04
CA PHE A 398 0.88 -8.95 -13.45
C PHE A 398 0.02 -9.88 -14.29
N LEU A 399 -1.19 -9.44 -14.67
CA LEU A 399 -2.10 -10.22 -15.51
C LEU A 399 -1.48 -10.54 -16.88
N ALA A 400 -0.76 -9.59 -17.48
CA ALA A 400 -0.03 -9.82 -18.73
C ALA A 400 1.04 -10.90 -18.57
N THR A 401 1.81 -10.85 -17.48
CA THR A 401 2.87 -11.82 -17.19
C THR A 401 2.29 -13.21 -16.91
N MET A 402 1.18 -13.29 -16.19
CA MET A 402 0.42 -14.52 -16.01
C MET A 402 -0.07 -15.06 -17.37
N GLY A 403 -0.67 -14.21 -18.21
CA GLY A 403 -1.20 -14.59 -19.52
C GLY A 403 -0.15 -15.19 -20.47
N ILE A 404 1.08 -14.67 -20.44
CA ILE A 404 2.20 -15.18 -21.25
C ILE A 404 2.59 -16.61 -20.85
N GLY A 405 2.58 -16.91 -19.54
CA GLY A 405 2.94 -18.23 -19.01
C GLY A 405 1.80 -19.26 -19.03
N ALA A 406 0.56 -18.81 -19.24
CA ALA A 406 -0.65 -19.62 -19.13
C ALA A 406 -0.87 -20.53 -20.36
N SER A 407 -1.40 -21.72 -20.11
CA SER A 407 -1.97 -22.58 -21.16
C SER A 407 -3.22 -21.95 -21.80
N PRO A 408 -3.65 -22.37 -23.00
CA PRO A 408 -4.84 -21.82 -23.66
C PRO A 408 -6.11 -21.88 -22.80
N ASP A 409 -6.30 -22.95 -22.01
CA ASP A 409 -7.42 -23.09 -21.07
C ASP A 409 -7.32 -22.06 -19.93
N GLN A 410 -6.13 -21.92 -19.32
CA GLN A 410 -5.88 -20.92 -18.29
C GLN A 410 -6.06 -19.50 -18.83
N GLN A 411 -5.63 -19.21 -20.07
CA GLN A 411 -5.85 -17.91 -20.70
C GLN A 411 -7.36 -17.60 -20.83
N GLN A 412 -8.17 -18.58 -21.23
CA GLN A 412 -9.63 -18.42 -21.29
C GLN A 412 -10.22 -18.12 -19.90
N ARG A 413 -9.83 -18.89 -18.88
CA ARG A 413 -10.26 -18.66 -17.48
C ARG A 413 -9.81 -17.29 -16.96
N LEU A 414 -8.59 -16.87 -17.28
CA LEU A 414 -8.03 -15.56 -16.91
C LEU A 414 -8.86 -14.42 -17.51
N VAL A 415 -9.17 -14.49 -18.81
CA VAL A 415 -10.01 -13.51 -19.52
C VAL A 415 -11.41 -13.44 -18.92
N LEU A 416 -12.01 -14.60 -18.62
CA LEU A 416 -13.33 -14.65 -17.99
C LEU A 416 -13.32 -14.00 -16.59
N GLY A 417 -12.28 -14.23 -15.80
CA GLY A 417 -12.15 -13.67 -14.44
C GLY A 417 -12.00 -12.15 -14.38
N VAL A 418 -11.43 -11.52 -15.43
CA VAL A 418 -11.22 -10.05 -15.48
C VAL A 418 -12.09 -9.33 -16.51
N LYS A 419 -12.98 -10.06 -17.20
CA LYS A 419 -13.84 -9.55 -18.28
C LYS A 419 -14.58 -8.27 -17.88
N ASP A 420 -15.26 -8.29 -16.73
CA ASP A 420 -16.10 -7.18 -16.30
C ASP A 420 -15.24 -5.91 -16.11
N ARG A 421 -14.04 -6.05 -15.55
CA ARG A 421 -13.11 -4.93 -15.38
C ARG A 421 -12.56 -4.41 -16.71
N VAL A 422 -12.24 -5.30 -17.65
CA VAL A 422 -11.81 -4.92 -19.00
C VAL A 422 -12.89 -4.11 -19.70
N MET A 423 -14.14 -4.58 -19.67
CA MET A 423 -15.29 -3.90 -20.27
C MET A 423 -15.53 -2.54 -19.61
N GLU A 424 -15.58 -2.48 -18.29
CA GLU A 424 -15.78 -1.23 -17.52
C GLU A 424 -14.68 -0.19 -17.87
N THR A 425 -13.43 -0.63 -17.98
CA THR A 425 -12.29 0.25 -18.31
C THR A 425 -12.37 0.78 -19.75
N VAL A 426 -12.76 -0.06 -20.71
CA VAL A 426 -12.92 0.32 -22.12
C VAL A 426 -14.12 1.24 -22.31
N GLU A 427 -15.26 0.94 -21.68
CA GLU A 427 -16.47 1.76 -21.71
C GLU A 427 -16.20 3.14 -21.13
N LEU A 428 -15.55 3.24 -19.96
CA LEU A 428 -15.21 4.52 -19.36
C LEU A 428 -14.26 5.32 -20.24
N SER A 429 -13.29 4.66 -20.87
CA SER A 429 -12.35 5.30 -21.79
C SER A 429 -13.02 5.85 -23.05
N LYS A 430 -14.19 5.31 -23.44
CA LYS A 430 -14.99 5.74 -24.60
C LYS A 430 -16.12 6.73 -24.24
N SER A 431 -16.64 6.65 -23.03
CA SER A 431 -17.82 7.39 -22.55
C SER A 431 -17.65 8.92 -22.46
N GLY A 432 -16.44 9.45 -22.66
CA GLY A 432 -16.12 10.87 -22.49
C GLY A 432 -16.12 11.35 -21.03
N ALA A 433 -16.33 10.46 -20.06
CA ALA A 433 -16.32 10.77 -18.62
C ALA A 433 -14.92 11.11 -18.07
N VAL A 434 -13.86 10.71 -18.78
CA VAL A 434 -12.46 10.99 -18.47
C VAL A 434 -11.81 11.79 -19.59
N SER A 435 -10.76 12.55 -19.27
CA SER A 435 -9.94 13.24 -20.29
C SER A 435 -9.45 12.26 -21.36
N GLU A 436 -9.34 12.71 -22.61
CA GLU A 436 -8.91 11.87 -23.73
C GLU A 436 -7.52 11.23 -23.48
N GLU A 437 -6.63 11.95 -22.79
CA GLU A 437 -5.30 11.45 -22.42
C GLU A 437 -5.39 10.31 -21.38
N GLU A 438 -6.27 10.45 -20.39
CA GLU A 438 -6.54 9.44 -19.36
C GLU A 438 -7.21 8.19 -19.97
N GLY A 439 -8.17 8.39 -20.88
CA GLY A 439 -8.81 7.29 -21.62
C GLY A 439 -7.84 6.57 -22.57
N ARG A 440 -6.87 7.27 -23.16
CA ARG A 440 -5.79 6.64 -23.94
C ARG A 440 -4.88 5.80 -23.05
N ARG A 441 -4.51 6.32 -21.87
CA ARG A 441 -3.64 5.61 -20.91
C ARG A 441 -4.30 4.32 -20.40
N ARG A 442 -5.55 4.39 -19.93
CA ARG A 442 -6.31 3.23 -19.44
C ARG A 442 -6.46 2.14 -20.52
N ARG A 443 -6.75 2.53 -21.77
CA ARG A 443 -6.77 1.58 -22.91
C ARG A 443 -5.41 0.94 -23.15
N GLY A 444 -4.33 1.70 -23.06
CA GLY A 444 -2.96 1.19 -23.18
C GLY A 444 -2.62 0.15 -22.11
N GLU A 445 -3.07 0.37 -20.87
CA GLU A 445 -2.89 -0.57 -19.74
C GLU A 445 -3.67 -1.89 -19.95
N VAL A 446 -4.92 -1.81 -20.40
CA VAL A 446 -5.68 -3.00 -20.79
C VAL A 446 -5.01 -3.72 -21.96
N ASN A 447 -4.46 -2.98 -22.92
CA ASN A 447 -3.77 -3.57 -24.06
C ASN A 447 -2.47 -4.29 -23.67
N LEU A 448 -1.82 -3.87 -22.57
CA LEU A 448 -0.69 -4.62 -22.02
C LEU A 448 -1.09 -6.05 -21.66
N PHE A 449 -2.24 -6.21 -21.01
CA PHE A 449 -2.79 -7.53 -20.69
C PHE A 449 -3.22 -8.30 -21.93
N LEU A 450 -3.99 -7.68 -22.84
CA LEU A 450 -4.47 -8.37 -24.04
C LEU A 450 -3.31 -8.85 -24.93
N LYS A 451 -2.26 -8.04 -25.09
CA LYS A 451 -1.06 -8.46 -25.83
C LYS A 451 -0.37 -9.66 -25.21
N GLY A 452 -0.37 -9.77 -23.88
CA GLY A 452 0.17 -10.92 -23.16
C GLY A 452 -0.52 -12.25 -23.50
N ILE A 453 -1.79 -12.21 -23.92
CA ILE A 453 -2.58 -13.37 -24.36
C ILE A 453 -2.76 -13.44 -25.88
N GLY A 454 -2.07 -12.59 -26.65
CA GLY A 454 -2.16 -12.56 -28.11
C GLY A 454 -3.42 -11.90 -28.69
N LEU A 455 -4.12 -11.08 -27.91
CA LEU A 455 -5.27 -10.28 -28.32
C LEU A 455 -4.92 -8.78 -28.40
N ASP A 456 -5.73 -7.98 -29.09
CA ASP A 456 -5.56 -6.51 -29.15
C ASP A 456 -6.87 -5.80 -28.80
N VAL A 457 -6.77 -4.66 -28.10
CA VAL A 457 -7.92 -3.82 -27.70
C VAL A 457 -8.62 -3.23 -28.92
N GLU A 458 -7.92 -3.01 -30.03
CA GLU A 458 -8.52 -2.52 -31.28
C GLU A 458 -9.54 -3.50 -31.88
N LEU A 459 -9.45 -4.79 -31.53
CA LEU A 459 -10.43 -5.81 -31.93
C LEU A 459 -11.72 -5.76 -31.10
N LEU A 460 -11.76 -4.99 -30.01
CA LEU A 460 -12.91 -4.85 -29.12
C LEU A 460 -13.89 -3.73 -29.50
N GLY A 461 -13.80 -3.19 -30.72
CA GLY A 461 -14.81 -2.33 -31.37
C GLY A 461 -15.02 -0.96 -30.74
#